data_AF-A0A3D1PMM1-F1
#
_entry.id   AF-A0A3D1PMM1-F1
#
_cell.length_a   1.000
_cell.length_b   1.000
_cell.length_c   1.000
_cell.angle_alpha   90.00
_cell.angle_beta   90.00
_cell.angle_gamma   90.00
#
_symmetry.space_group_name_H-M   'P 1'
#
loop_
_entity.id
_entity.type
_entity.pdbx_description
1 polymer ?
#
loop_
_entity_poly.entity_id
_entity_poly.type
_entity_poly.pdbx_seq_one_letter_code
_entity_poly.pdbx_strand_id
1 'polypeptide(L)'
;MFIFDMSNPLTLLLMLAVTILLIFLSQEVKQSFIGAIMLFAYLIILVVHVAQIATLSEEYRYLLTTLSRCIVIDFIFVLMTFFSYLWVDDLEAKSKGKKSIDNSLDWFWKKI
;
A
#
# COMPACT_ATOMS: atom_id res chain seq x y z
N MET A 1 16.92 3.92 18.39
CA MET A 1 16.43 3.36 17.11
C MET A 1 15.41 4.32 16.50
N PHE A 2 15.50 4.67 15.21
CA PHE A 2 14.45 5.43 14.53
C PHE A 2 13.26 4.52 14.22
N ILE A 3 12.03 4.99 14.44
CA ILE A 3 10.79 4.23 14.21
C ILE A 3 9.83 5.09 13.42
N PHE A 4 9.27 4.50 12.36
CA PHE A 4 8.21 5.13 11.61
C PHE A 4 6.86 4.69 12.19
N ASP A 5 6.31 5.48 13.11
CA ASP A 5 5.06 5.10 13.81
C ASP A 5 3.82 5.42 12.96
N MET A 6 3.40 4.42 12.18
CA MET A 6 2.14 4.46 11.42
C MET A 6 0.90 4.26 12.29
N SER A 7 1.05 3.81 13.53
CA SER A 7 -0.07 3.66 14.46
C SER A 7 -0.49 4.99 15.10
N ASN A 8 0.35 6.02 14.99
CA ASN A 8 -0.01 7.38 15.35
C ASN A 8 -1.22 7.86 14.50
N PRO A 9 -2.30 8.36 15.11
CA PRO A 9 -3.51 8.73 14.39
C PRO A 9 -3.31 9.79 13.29
N LEU A 10 -2.46 10.79 13.54
CA LEU A 10 -2.19 11.83 12.56
C LEU A 10 -1.38 11.28 11.38
N THR A 11 -0.33 10.49 11.66
CA THR A 11 0.46 9.83 10.61
C THR A 11 -0.43 8.94 9.75
N LEU A 12 -1.25 8.09 10.39
CA LEU A 12 -2.18 7.19 9.69
C LEU A 12 -3.15 7.96 8.78
N LEU A 13 -3.73 9.04 9.30
CA LEU A 13 -4.66 9.89 8.54
C LEU A 13 -3.99 10.51 7.31
N LEU A 14 -2.78 11.04 7.47
CA LEU A 14 -2.02 11.64 6.37
C LEU A 14 -1.66 10.61 5.31
N MET A 15 -1.20 9.43 5.73
CA MET A 15 -0.87 8.34 4.80
C MET A 15 -2.10 7.83 4.04
N LEU A 16 -3.24 7.70 4.73
CA LEU A 16 -4.49 7.34 4.08
C LEU A 16 -4.92 8.39 3.06
N ALA A 17 -4.87 9.67 3.42
CA ALA A 17 -5.23 10.77 2.53
C ALA A 17 -4.35 10.78 1.26
N VAL A 18 -3.02 10.67 1.43
CA VAL A 18 -2.08 10.61 0.29
C VAL A 18 -2.35 9.38 -0.58
N THR A 19 -2.59 8.21 0.03
CA THR A 19 -2.91 6.99 -0.72
C THR A 19 -4.16 7.14 -1.54
N ILE A 20 -5.25 7.63 -0.95
CA ILE A 20 -6.51 7.86 -1.66
C ILE A 20 -6.29 8.83 -2.83
N LEU A 21 -5.60 9.95 -2.61
CA LEU A 21 -5.30 10.93 -3.66
C LEU A 21 -4.50 10.33 -4.81
N LEU A 22 -3.50 9.49 -4.53
CA LEU A 22 -2.68 8.84 -5.55
C LEU A 22 -3.45 7.75 -6.30
N ILE A 23 -4.37 7.04 -5.64
CA ILE A 23 -5.30 6.09 -6.30
C ILE A 23 -6.19 6.85 -7.29
N PHE A 24 -6.81 7.95 -6.86
CA PHE A 24 -7.62 8.80 -7.75
C PHE A 24 -6.81 9.33 -8.93
N LEU A 25 -5.58 9.80 -8.68
CA LEU A 25 -4.69 10.27 -9.73
C LEU A 25 -4.38 9.14 -10.72
N SER A 26 -4.01 7.95 -10.25
CA SER A 26 -3.68 6.77 -11.06
C SER A 26 -4.84 6.38 -11.97
N GLN A 27 -6.07 6.43 -11.46
CA GLN A 27 -7.28 6.18 -12.21
C GLN A 27 -7.55 7.25 -13.28
N GLU A 28 -7.47 8.54 -12.93
CA GLU A 28 -7.75 9.66 -13.83
C GLU A 28 -6.80 9.69 -15.02
N VAL A 29 -5.50 9.49 -14.78
CA VAL A 29 -4.48 9.48 -15.85
C VAL A 29 -4.36 8.12 -16.53
N LYS A 30 -5.05 7.09 -16.03
CA LYS A 30 -4.99 5.69 -16.50
C LYS A 30 -3.54 5.18 -16.62
N GLN A 31 -2.80 5.33 -15.54
CA GLN A 31 -1.43 4.85 -15.42
C GLN A 31 -1.29 3.97 -14.18
N SER A 32 -1.22 2.65 -14.39
CA SER A 32 -1.12 1.66 -13.32
C SER A 32 0.22 1.71 -12.60
N PHE A 33 1.29 2.22 -13.25
CA PHE A 33 2.60 2.33 -12.61
C PHE A 33 2.58 3.19 -11.34
N ILE A 34 1.65 4.15 -11.22
CA ILE A 34 1.49 4.96 -10.00
C ILE A 34 1.08 4.06 -8.84
N GLY A 35 0.05 3.22 -9.04
CA GLY A 35 -0.36 2.20 -8.07
C GLY A 35 0.77 1.19 -7.77
N ALA A 36 1.57 0.81 -8.77
CA ALA A 36 2.71 -0.07 -8.57
C ALA A 36 3.79 0.57 -7.66
N ILE A 37 4.14 1.84 -7.89
CA ILE A 37 5.10 2.57 -7.04
C ILE A 37 4.62 2.59 -5.59
N MET A 38 3.33 2.87 -5.37
CA MET A 38 2.75 2.86 -4.03
C MET A 38 2.85 1.49 -3.37
N LEU A 39 2.49 0.43 -4.10
CA LEU A 39 2.58 -0.95 -3.61
C LEU A 39 4.03 -1.27 -3.17
N PHE A 40 5.01 -0.95 -4.01
CA PHE A 40 6.42 -1.17 -3.65
C PHE A 40 6.86 -0.34 -2.45
N ALA A 41 6.41 0.91 -2.32
CA ALA A 41 6.70 1.75 -1.15
C ALA A 41 6.17 1.09 0.14
N TYR A 42 4.94 0.58 0.14
CA TYR A 42 4.35 -0.10 1.29
C TYR A 42 5.00 -1.45 1.59
N LEU A 43 5.42 -2.22 0.57
CA LEU A 43 6.20 -3.44 0.77
C LEU A 43 7.56 -3.15 1.42
N ILE A 44 8.24 -2.07 1.02
CA ILE A 44 9.50 -1.64 1.65
C ILE A 44 9.27 -1.26 3.11
N ILE A 45 8.21 -0.50 3.41
CA ILE A 45 7.87 -0.11 4.78
C ILE A 45 7.58 -1.36 5.65
N LEU A 46 6.82 -2.33 5.14
CA LEU A 46 6.57 -3.60 5.81
C LEU A 46 7.89 -4.32 6.17
N VAL A 47 8.81 -4.42 5.21
CA VAL A 47 10.13 -5.03 5.44
C VAL A 47 10.90 -4.28 6.51
N VAL A 48 10.84 -2.94 6.52
CA VAL A 48 11.47 -2.11 7.56
C VAL A 48 10.87 -2.39 8.93
N HIS A 49 9.54 -2.44 9.09
CA HIS A 49 8.92 -2.74 10.39
C HIS A 49 9.23 -4.17 10.87
N VAL A 50 9.25 -5.16 9.96
CA VAL A 50 9.65 -6.53 10.29
C VAL A 50 11.11 -6.58 10.73
N ALA A 51 12.01 -5.90 10.02
CA ALA A 51 13.43 -5.82 10.38
C ALA A 51 13.63 -5.13 11.74
N GLN A 52 12.85 -4.09 12.04
CA GLN A 52 12.88 -3.39 13.33
C GLN A 52 12.44 -4.29 14.49
N ILE A 53 11.45 -5.18 14.29
CA ILE A 53 11.09 -6.19 15.30
C ILE A 53 12.20 -7.23 15.43
N ALA A 54 12.71 -7.74 14.30
CA ALA A 54 13.72 -8.80 14.29
C ALA A 54 15.05 -8.38 14.93
N THR A 55 15.37 -7.09 14.92
CA THR A 55 16.60 -6.51 15.47
C THR A 55 16.37 -5.70 16.75
N LEU A 56 15.20 -5.84 17.37
CA LEU A 56 14.82 -5.08 18.56
C LEU A 56 15.65 -5.49 19.78
N SER A 57 16.39 -4.55 20.37
CA SER A 57 17.15 -4.79 21.60
C SER A 57 16.24 -4.77 22.84
N GLU A 58 16.71 -5.39 23.93
CA GLU A 58 16.00 -5.48 25.21
C GLU A 58 15.52 -4.11 25.75
N GLU A 59 16.36 -3.08 25.61
CA GLU A 59 16.06 -1.69 26.03
C GLU A 59 14.82 -1.12 25.32
N TYR A 60 14.53 -1.60 24.10
CA TYR A 60 13.44 -1.11 23.26
C TYR A 60 12.22 -2.03 23.21
N ARG A 61 12.14 -3.07 24.07
CA ARG A 61 11.01 -4.03 24.05
C ARG A 61 9.63 -3.40 24.20
N TYR A 62 9.51 -2.25 24.86
CA TYR A 62 8.23 -1.53 24.99
C TYR A 62 7.63 -1.09 23.64
N LEU A 63 8.44 -1.01 22.58
CA LEU A 63 8.03 -0.63 21.23
C LEU A 63 7.44 -1.79 20.43
N LEU A 64 7.54 -3.03 20.93
CA LEU A 64 7.06 -4.22 20.23
C LEU A 64 5.58 -4.09 19.86
N THR A 65 4.74 -3.62 20.78
CA THR A 65 3.30 -3.42 20.52
C THR A 65 3.04 -2.39 19.41
N THR A 66 3.80 -1.29 19.40
CA THR A 66 3.68 -0.25 18.35
C THR A 66 4.09 -0.80 16.99
N LEU A 67 5.22 -1.49 16.92
CA LEU A 67 5.70 -2.11 15.67
C LEU A 67 4.75 -3.20 15.16
N SER A 68 4.19 -4.04 16.04
CA SER A 68 3.19 -5.03 15.66
C SER A 68 1.93 -4.40 15.07
N ARG A 69 1.47 -3.26 15.62
CA ARG A 69 0.35 -2.50 15.04
C ARG A 69 0.71 -1.93 13.67
N CYS A 70 1.92 -1.39 13.52
CA CYS A 70 2.38 -0.87 12.23
C CYS A 70 2.38 -1.97 11.15
N ILE A 71 2.83 -3.18 11.46
CA ILE A 71 2.78 -4.33 10.52
C ILE A 71 1.34 -4.64 10.08
N VAL A 72 0.37 -4.63 11.00
CA VAL A 72 -1.04 -4.86 10.63
C VAL A 72 -1.53 -3.76 9.68
N ILE A 73 -1.17 -2.51 9.95
CA ILE A 73 -1.51 -1.37 9.10
C ILE A 73 -0.82 -1.50 7.73
N ASP A 74 0.45 -1.91 7.67
CA ASP A 74 1.18 -2.14 6.42
C ASP A 74 0.45 -3.14 5.53
N PHE A 75 0.01 -4.27 6.08
CA PHE A 75 -0.74 -5.27 5.31
C PHE A 75 -2.03 -4.69 4.73
N ILE A 76 -2.74 -3.83 5.46
CA ILE A 76 -3.93 -3.15 4.96
C ILE A 76 -3.58 -2.26 3.76
N PHE A 77 -2.51 -1.45 3.85
CA PHE A 77 -2.09 -0.59 2.75
C PHE A 77 -1.52 -1.36 1.56
N VAL A 78 -0.78 -2.45 1.79
CA VAL A 78 -0.30 -3.36 0.74
C VAL A 78 -1.49 -3.93 -0.04
N LEU A 79 -2.51 -4.44 0.65
CA LEU A 79 -3.71 -4.97 0.00
C LEU A 79 -4.47 -3.87 -0.76
N MET A 80 -4.68 -2.71 -0.13
CA MET A 80 -5.39 -1.58 -0.74
C MET A 80 -4.70 -1.11 -2.03
N THR A 81 -3.38 -0.96 -1.99
CA THR A 81 -2.61 -0.50 -3.16
C THR A 81 -2.44 -1.59 -4.22
N PHE A 82 -2.36 -2.86 -3.83
CA PHE A 82 -2.36 -3.98 -4.76
C PHE A 82 -3.67 -4.07 -5.55
N PHE A 83 -4.82 -3.98 -4.87
CA PHE A 83 -6.12 -3.99 -5.54
C PHE A 83 -6.30 -2.77 -6.45
N SER A 84 -5.91 -1.58 -5.98
CA SER A 84 -5.94 -0.37 -6.81
C SER A 84 -5.06 -0.51 -8.05
N TYR A 85 -3.86 -1.08 -7.91
CA TYR A 85 -2.95 -1.33 -9.03
C TYR A 85 -3.61 -2.23 -10.09
N LEU A 86 -4.17 -3.37 -9.69
CA LEU A 86 -4.85 -4.28 -10.61
C LEU A 86 -6.06 -3.64 -11.29
N TRP A 87 -6.83 -2.85 -10.54
CA TRP A 87 -7.98 -2.14 -11.09
C TRP A 87 -7.56 -1.11 -12.16
N VAL A 88 -6.55 -0.28 -11.87
CA VAL A 88 -6.06 0.71 -12.83
C VAL A 88 -5.35 0.07 -14.01
N ASP A 89 -4.66 -1.06 -13.82
CA ASP A 89 -4.04 -1.82 -14.91
C ASP A 89 -5.07 -2.31 -15.92
N ASP A 90 -6.21 -2.84 -15.47
CA ASP A 90 -7.31 -3.23 -16.33
C ASP A 90 -7.91 -2.03 -17.08
N LEU A 91 -8.09 -0.88 -16.41
CA LEU A 91 -8.54 0.37 -17.05
C LEU A 91 -7.54 0.88 -18.11
N GLU A 92 -6.24 0.83 -17.81
CA GLU A 92 -5.17 1.21 -18.72
C GLU A 92 -5.14 0.29 -19.94
N ALA A 93 -5.21 -1.03 -19.72
CA ALA A 93 -5.24 -2.06 -20.77
C ALA A 93 -6.40 -1.84 -21.74
N LYS A 94 -7.61 -1.64 -21.21
CA LYS A 94 -8.83 -1.33 -22.00
C LYS A 94 -8.68 -0.02 -22.76
N SER A 95 -8.10 1.01 -22.15
CA SER A 95 -7.94 2.33 -22.78
C SER A 95 -6.85 2.37 -23.84
N LYS A 96 -5.79 1.56 -23.72
CA LYS A 96 -4.62 1.58 -24.62
C LYS A 96 -4.56 0.39 -25.57
N GLY A 97 -5.55 -0.51 -25.53
CA GLY A 97 -5.58 -1.73 -26.35
C GLY A 97 -4.43 -2.69 -26.05
N LYS A 98 -3.91 -2.68 -24.81
CA LYS A 98 -2.81 -3.53 -24.36
C LYS A 98 -3.33 -4.69 -23.51
N LYS A 99 -2.50 -5.71 -23.32
CA LYS A 99 -2.82 -6.82 -22.41
C LYS A 99 -2.65 -6.35 -20.96
N SER A 100 -3.66 -6.58 -20.13
CA SER A 100 -3.56 -6.41 -18.66
C SER A 100 -2.64 -7.48 -18.07
N ILE A 101 -1.97 -7.13 -16.99
CA ILE A 101 -1.08 -8.01 -16.24
C ILE A 101 -1.88 -9.14 -15.57
N ASP A 102 -3.04 -8.82 -14.99
CA ASP A 102 -3.99 -9.80 -14.46
C ASP A 102 -5.43 -9.26 -14.52
N ASN A 103 -6.35 -10.06 -15.07
CA ASN A 103 -7.76 -9.75 -15.21
C ASN A 103 -8.68 -10.66 -14.37
N SER A 104 -8.13 -11.43 -13.45
CA SER A 104 -8.87 -12.34 -12.54
C SER A 104 -9.99 -11.62 -11.75
N LEU A 105 -9.86 -10.31 -11.54
CA LEU A 105 -10.80 -9.46 -10.82
C LEU A 105 -11.72 -8.62 -11.71
N ASP A 106 -11.74 -8.79 -13.04
CA ASP A 106 -12.62 -8.01 -13.95
C ASP A 106 -14.12 -8.10 -13.56
N TRP A 107 -14.55 -9.24 -13.00
CA TRP A 107 -15.92 -9.41 -12.51
C TRP A 107 -16.27 -8.52 -11.31
N PHE A 108 -15.28 -8.11 -10.52
CA PHE A 108 -15.45 -7.29 -9.33
C PHE A 108 -15.58 -5.81 -9.72
N TRP A 109 -14.72 -5.34 -10.63
CA TRP A 109 -14.68 -3.94 -11.05
C TRP A 109 -15.84 -3.54 -11.96
N LYS A 110 -16.41 -4.46 -12.76
CA LYS A 110 -17.57 -4.16 -13.63
C LYS A 110 -18.84 -3.68 -12.91
N LYS A 111 -18.91 -3.88 -11.59
CA LYS A 111 -20.06 -3.49 -10.77
C LYS A 111 -19.93 -2.09 -10.15
N ILE A 112 -18.77 -1.46 -10.31
CA ILE A 112 -18.41 -0.14 -9.81
C ILE A 112 -18.34 0.80 -11.02
#